data_AF-A0A3B8TX41-F1
#
_entry.id   AF-A0A3B8TX41-F1
#
_cell.length_a   1.000
_cell.length_b   1.000
_cell.length_c   1.000
_cell.angle_alpha   90.00
_cell.angle_beta   90.00
_cell.angle_gamma   90.00
#
_symmetry.space_group_name_H-M   'P 1'
#
loop_
_entity.id
_entity.type
_entity.pdbx_description
1 polymer ?
#
loop_
_entity_poly.entity_id
_entity_poly.type
_entity_poly.pdbx_seq_one_letter_code
_entity_poly.pdbx_strand_id
1 'polypeptide(L)'
;MGAKRTDYFWTEEPEPHIGRRRAILKDHPEIKKLYGINPWMKYSVLILVSIQVGVAIFLGQYNVPWYVFLGLTYLVGATISHALFLAIHEITHNLAFKKPELNNFLAYIANIPIVVPYAMGFKFYHHEHHWEQGKDGVDR
;
A
#
# COMPACT_ATOMS: atom_id res chain seq x y z
N MET A 1 38.32 4.33 -17.85
CA MET A 1 37.34 4.63 -16.78
C MET A 1 36.18 5.35 -17.42
N GLY A 2 34.99 4.73 -17.50
CA GLY A 2 33.80 5.40 -18.04
C GLY A 2 33.31 6.46 -17.06
N ALA A 3 32.99 7.65 -17.56
CA ALA A 3 32.47 8.74 -16.75
C ALA A 3 31.21 8.28 -15.97
N LYS A 4 31.14 8.65 -14.69
CA LYS A 4 29.98 8.34 -13.84
C LYS A 4 28.79 9.14 -14.36
N ARG A 5 27.66 8.45 -14.62
CA ARG A 5 26.46 9.12 -15.11
C ARG A 5 25.92 10.09 -14.04
N THR A 6 25.57 11.31 -14.45
CA THR A 6 25.07 12.37 -13.57
C THR A 6 23.55 12.57 -13.65
N ASP A 7 22.86 11.78 -14.47
CA ASP A 7 21.43 11.89 -14.76
C ASP A 7 20.81 10.51 -15.09
N TYR A 8 19.48 10.44 -15.22
CA TYR A 8 18.69 9.24 -15.53
C TYR A 8 19.02 8.60 -16.89
N PHE A 9 18.58 7.34 -17.05
CA PHE A 9 18.55 6.67 -18.36
C PHE A 9 17.28 7.02 -19.11
N TRP A 10 17.43 7.81 -20.16
CA TRP A 10 16.35 8.16 -21.07
C TRP A 10 16.23 7.12 -22.19
N THR A 11 15.01 6.65 -22.44
CA THR A 11 14.66 5.74 -23.53
C THR A 11 13.41 6.24 -24.24
N GLU A 12 13.35 6.02 -25.55
CA GLU A 12 12.14 6.23 -26.35
C GLU A 12 11.30 4.95 -26.44
N GLU A 13 11.78 3.85 -25.86
CA GLU A 13 11.01 2.62 -25.79
C GLU A 13 9.71 2.83 -25.01
N PRO A 14 8.60 2.24 -25.47
CA PRO A 14 7.36 2.31 -24.74
C PRO A 14 7.47 1.60 -23.39
N GLU A 15 6.58 2.00 -22.48
CA GLU A 15 6.34 1.35 -21.19
C GLU A 15 6.36 -0.20 -21.33
N PRO A 16 7.27 -0.91 -20.61
CA PRO A 16 7.48 -2.36 -20.78
C PRO A 16 6.38 -3.25 -20.18
N HIS A 17 5.62 -2.82 -19.19
CA HIS A 17 4.62 -3.62 -18.46
C HIS A 17 3.49 -4.09 -19.39
N ILE A 18 3.02 -3.26 -20.34
CA ILE A 18 1.99 -3.67 -21.32
C ILE A 18 2.48 -4.85 -22.17
N GLY A 19 3.69 -4.73 -22.73
CA GLY A 19 4.29 -5.77 -23.57
C GLY A 19 4.53 -7.04 -22.78
N ARG A 20 5.14 -6.92 -21.59
CA ARG A 20 5.41 -8.04 -20.69
C ARG A 20 4.15 -8.75 -20.24
N ARG A 21 3.09 -8.01 -19.88
CA ARG A 21 1.79 -8.59 -19.49
C ARG A 21 1.22 -9.46 -20.62
N ARG A 22 1.30 -9.01 -21.87
CA ARG A 22 0.82 -9.81 -23.03
C ARG A 22 1.63 -11.08 -23.22
N ALA A 23 2.96 -11.01 -23.11
CA ALA A 23 3.83 -12.18 -23.23
C ALA A 23 3.55 -13.20 -22.11
N ILE A 24 3.51 -12.75 -20.86
CA ILE A 24 3.21 -13.61 -19.69
C ILE A 24 1.85 -14.28 -19.84
N LEU A 25 0.81 -13.56 -20.28
CA LEU A 25 -0.52 -14.13 -20.45
C LEU A 25 -0.65 -15.10 -21.63
N LYS A 26 0.24 -15.00 -22.62
CA LYS A 26 0.34 -15.95 -23.73
C LYS A 26 0.96 -17.26 -23.26
N ASP A 27 2.04 -17.16 -22.48
CA ASP A 27 2.81 -18.33 -22.03
C ASP A 27 2.19 -19.00 -20.79
N HIS A 28 1.49 -18.22 -19.96
CA HIS A 28 0.89 -18.63 -18.68
C HIS A 28 -0.58 -18.14 -18.54
N PRO A 29 -1.51 -18.66 -19.37
CA PRO A 29 -2.91 -18.24 -19.31
C PRO A 29 -3.61 -18.58 -17.98
N GLU A 30 -3.10 -19.55 -17.22
CA GLU A 30 -3.60 -19.97 -15.91
C GLU A 30 -3.57 -18.85 -14.86
N ILE A 31 -2.68 -17.87 -15.01
CA ILE A 31 -2.54 -16.73 -14.09
C ILE A 31 -3.84 -15.92 -14.00
N LYS A 32 -4.66 -15.92 -15.06
CA LYS A 32 -5.97 -15.23 -15.04
C LYS A 32 -6.90 -15.75 -13.95
N LYS A 33 -6.72 -17.01 -13.50
CA LYS A 33 -7.51 -17.59 -12.40
C LYS A 33 -7.19 -16.95 -11.05
N LEU A 34 -6.03 -16.31 -10.92
CA LEU A 34 -5.60 -15.60 -9.72
C LEU A 34 -6.16 -14.17 -9.66
N TYR A 35 -6.77 -13.68 -10.73
CA TYR A 35 -7.35 -12.34 -10.75
C TYR A 35 -8.61 -12.31 -9.92
N GLY A 36 -8.73 -11.31 -9.06
CA GLY A 36 -9.94 -11.10 -8.30
C GLY A 36 -9.69 -10.35 -7.02
N ILE A 37 -10.65 -10.52 -6.12
CA ILE A 37 -10.66 -9.87 -4.81
C ILE A 37 -10.05 -10.81 -3.80
N ASN A 38 -9.24 -10.27 -2.90
CA ASN A 38 -8.82 -10.97 -1.71
C ASN A 38 -9.90 -10.82 -0.62
N PRO A 39 -10.68 -11.88 -0.31
CA PRO A 39 -11.76 -11.81 0.67
C PRO A 39 -11.26 -11.53 2.09
N TRP A 40 -10.00 -11.84 2.40
CA TRP A 40 -9.39 -11.66 3.71
C TRP A 40 -9.01 -10.21 4.00
N MET A 41 -8.79 -9.40 2.95
CA MET A 41 -8.26 -8.03 3.09
C MET A 41 -9.04 -7.19 4.10
N LYS A 42 -10.37 -7.17 4.00
CA LYS A 42 -11.24 -6.41 4.92
C LYS A 42 -11.13 -6.89 6.37
N TYR A 43 -10.99 -8.19 6.61
CA TYR A 43 -10.87 -8.73 7.96
C TYR A 43 -9.49 -8.42 8.54
N SER A 44 -8.43 -8.57 7.75
CA SER A 44 -7.07 -8.20 8.15
C SER A 44 -6.98 -6.74 8.55
N VAL A 45 -7.54 -5.82 7.76
CA VAL A 45 -7.59 -4.39 8.09
C VAL A 45 -8.32 -4.13 9.40
N LEU A 46 -9.53 -4.67 9.56
CA LEU A 46 -10.34 -4.44 10.77
C LEU A 46 -9.63 -4.97 12.03
N ILE A 47 -8.99 -6.14 11.95
CA ILE A 47 -8.24 -6.73 13.06
C ILE A 47 -7.03 -5.85 13.41
N LEU A 48 -6.23 -5.48 12.41
CA LEU A 48 -5.03 -4.65 12.62
C LEU A 48 -5.37 -3.27 13.21
N VAL A 49 -6.40 -2.60 12.68
CA VAL A 49 -6.87 -1.32 13.22
C VAL A 49 -7.35 -1.48 14.67
N SER A 50 -8.13 -2.53 14.96
CA SER A 50 -8.64 -2.78 16.30
C SER A 50 -7.52 -3.04 17.31
N ILE A 51 -6.50 -3.82 16.92
CA ILE A 51 -5.32 -4.07 17.76
C ILE A 51 -4.57 -2.76 18.01
N GLN A 52 -4.28 -1.99 16.96
CA GLN A 52 -3.50 -0.75 17.09
C GLN A 52 -4.20 0.28 17.98
N VAL A 53 -5.50 0.50 17.77
CA VAL A 53 -6.31 1.43 18.57
C VAL A 53 -6.49 0.90 19.99
N GLY A 54 -6.72 -0.41 20.16
CA GLY A 54 -6.86 -1.04 21.48
C GLY A 54 -5.59 -0.92 22.31
N VAL A 55 -4.42 -1.17 21.71
CA VAL A 55 -3.12 -0.99 22.36
C VAL A 55 -2.91 0.49 22.73
N ALA A 56 -3.25 1.43 21.84
CA ALA A 56 -3.12 2.85 22.12
C ALA A 56 -4.01 3.29 23.32
N ILE A 57 -5.26 2.84 23.37
CA ILE A 57 -6.17 3.11 24.50
C ILE A 57 -5.62 2.50 25.79
N PHE A 58 -5.17 1.24 25.76
CA PHE A 58 -4.59 0.57 26.91
C PHE A 58 -3.37 1.34 27.44
N LEU A 59 -2.42 1.69 26.56
CA LEU A 59 -1.24 2.46 26.96
C LEU A 59 -1.59 3.85 27.51
N GLY A 60 -2.69 4.47 27.06
CA GLY A 60 -3.16 5.76 27.57
C GLY A 60 -3.82 5.68 28.96
N GLN A 61 -4.29 4.50 29.38
CA GLN A 61 -4.96 4.30 30.67
C GLN A 61 -3.99 3.91 31.80
N TYR A 62 -2.82 3.34 31.47
CA TYR A 62 -1.85 2.86 32.44
C TYR A 62 -0.57 3.68 32.41
N ASN A 63 0.07 3.86 33.58
CA ASN A 63 1.37 4.53 33.67
C ASN A 63 2.50 3.54 33.28
N VAL A 64 2.64 3.30 31.98
CA VAL A 64 3.61 2.34 31.44
C VAL A 64 5.00 2.98 31.41
N PRO A 65 6.06 2.27 31.87
CA PRO A 65 7.42 2.80 31.80
C PRO A 65 7.81 3.15 30.36
N TRP A 66 8.50 4.29 30.18
CA TRP A 66 8.80 4.84 28.84
C TRP A 66 9.55 3.86 27.92
N TYR A 67 10.42 3.00 28.46
CA TYR A 67 11.14 2.01 27.67
C TYR A 67 10.25 0.86 27.18
N VAL A 68 9.23 0.48 27.96
CA VAL A 68 8.21 -0.50 27.52
C VAL A 68 7.33 0.12 26.44
N PHE A 69 6.94 1.39 26.63
CA PHE A 69 6.21 2.14 25.61
C PHE A 69 6.97 2.15 24.28
N LEU A 70 8.26 2.52 24.27
CA LEU A 70 9.08 2.52 23.06
C LEU A 70 9.18 1.13 22.41
N GLY A 71 9.42 0.09 23.22
CA GLY A 71 9.48 -1.29 22.71
C GLY A 71 8.19 -1.73 22.03
N LEU A 72 7.04 -1.42 22.65
CA LEU A 72 5.72 -1.73 22.08
C LEU A 72 5.43 -0.91 20.82
N THR A 73 5.67 0.39 20.84
CA THR A 73 5.45 1.26 19.67
C THR A 73 6.33 0.83 18.49
N TYR A 74 7.56 0.41 18.73
CA TYR A 74 8.45 -0.04 17.66
C TYR A 74 8.04 -1.43 17.13
N LEU A 75 7.89 -2.43 18.00
CA LEU A 75 7.65 -3.81 17.56
C LEU A 75 6.22 -4.05 17.10
N VAL A 76 5.23 -3.52 17.82
CA VAL A 76 3.81 -3.71 17.49
C VAL A 76 3.34 -2.55 16.62
N GLY A 77 3.56 -1.33 17.08
CA GLY A 77 3.06 -0.13 16.43
C GLY A 77 3.59 0.02 15.01
N ALA A 78 4.90 0.01 14.81
CA ALA A 78 5.50 0.19 13.48
C ALA A 78 5.17 -0.97 12.53
N THR A 79 5.15 -2.21 13.04
CA THR A 79 4.78 -3.40 12.24
C THR A 79 3.34 -3.29 11.73
N ILE A 80 2.39 -2.95 12.60
CA ILE A 80 0.98 -2.81 12.20
C ILE A 80 0.80 -1.60 11.29
N SER A 81 1.43 -0.46 11.57
CA SER A 81 1.40 0.70 10.70
C SER A 81 1.91 0.36 9.30
N HIS A 82 3.03 -0.35 9.18
CA HIS A 82 3.57 -0.80 7.90
C HIS A 82 2.61 -1.76 7.17
N ALA A 83 2.03 -2.71 7.89
CA ALA A 83 1.02 -3.61 7.32
C ALA A 83 -0.22 -2.85 6.81
N LEU A 84 -0.65 -1.80 7.51
CA LEU A 84 -1.77 -0.96 7.08
C LEU A 84 -1.42 -0.05 5.90
N PHE A 85 -0.18 0.45 5.79
CA PHE A 85 0.29 1.13 4.57
C PHE A 85 0.21 0.21 3.36
N LEU A 86 0.67 -1.04 3.49
CA LEU A 86 0.57 -2.03 2.43
C LEU A 86 -0.90 -2.40 2.13
N ALA A 87 -1.74 -2.54 3.16
CA ALA A 87 -3.16 -2.80 2.96
C ALA A 87 -3.83 -1.66 2.18
N ILE A 88 -3.53 -0.40 2.52
CA ILE A 88 -4.02 0.76 1.76
C ILE A 88 -3.57 0.67 0.30
N HIS A 89 -2.30 0.33 0.04
CA HIS A 89 -1.79 0.11 -1.31
C HIS A 89 -2.65 -0.91 -2.07
N GLU A 90 -2.84 -2.11 -1.54
CA GLU A 90 -3.65 -3.14 -2.21
C GLU A 90 -5.12 -2.71 -2.39
N ILE A 91 -5.68 -1.97 -1.43
CA ILE A 91 -7.04 -1.44 -1.51
C ILE A 91 -7.19 -0.40 -2.64
N THR A 92 -6.14 0.38 -2.95
CA THR A 92 -6.17 1.32 -4.08
C THR A 92 -6.41 0.63 -5.42
N HIS A 93 -5.99 -0.63 -5.53
CA HIS A 93 -6.22 -1.50 -6.69
C HIS A 93 -7.60 -2.18 -6.68
N ASN A 94 -8.47 -1.80 -5.74
CA ASN A 94 -9.81 -2.36 -5.53
C ASN A 94 -9.82 -3.86 -5.21
N LEU A 95 -8.78 -4.36 -4.53
CA LEU A 95 -8.64 -5.79 -4.23
C LEU A 95 -9.42 -6.26 -2.99
N ALA A 96 -10.15 -5.39 -2.29
CA ALA A 96 -10.94 -5.76 -1.11
C ALA A 96 -12.45 -5.94 -1.41
N PHE A 97 -13.00 -5.16 -2.34
CA PHE A 97 -14.41 -5.23 -2.75
C PHE A 97 -14.59 -5.01 -4.25
N LYS A 98 -15.71 -5.49 -4.82
CA LYS A 98 -16.06 -5.23 -6.23
C LYS A 98 -16.39 -3.75 -6.48
N LYS A 99 -16.97 -3.08 -5.48
CA LYS A 99 -17.38 -1.68 -5.56
C LYS A 99 -16.24 -0.76 -5.13
N PRO A 100 -15.76 0.17 -5.97
CA PRO A 100 -14.66 1.07 -5.62
C PRO A 100 -14.93 1.92 -4.37
N GLU A 101 -16.19 2.30 -4.12
CA GLU A 101 -16.58 3.14 -2.98
C GLU A 101 -16.37 2.42 -1.65
N LEU A 102 -16.60 1.10 -1.62
CA LEU A 102 -16.35 0.27 -0.44
C LEU A 102 -14.86 0.09 -0.16
N ASN A 103 -14.02 0.06 -1.21
CA ASN A 103 -12.57 0.07 -1.06
C ASN A 103 -12.11 1.40 -0.47
N ASN A 104 -12.61 2.55 -0.96
CA ASN A 104 -12.29 3.85 -0.39
C ASN A 104 -12.68 3.93 1.10
N PHE A 105 -13.87 3.46 1.45
CA PHE A 105 -14.31 3.44 2.83
C PHE A 105 -13.40 2.58 3.73
N LEU A 106 -13.00 1.40 3.25
CA LEU A 106 -12.05 0.55 3.97
C LEU A 106 -10.66 1.21 4.10
N ALA A 107 -10.21 1.93 3.07
CA ALA A 107 -8.97 2.69 3.13
C ALA A 107 -9.02 3.79 4.20
N TYR A 108 -10.17 4.47 4.36
CA TYR A 108 -10.37 5.42 5.46
C TYR A 108 -10.23 4.75 6.83
N ILE A 109 -10.82 3.56 7.00
CA ILE A 109 -10.69 2.79 8.25
C ILE A 109 -9.22 2.40 8.49
N ALA A 110 -8.53 1.87 7.48
CA ALA A 110 -7.12 1.50 7.57
C ALA A 110 -6.22 2.70 7.92
N ASN A 111 -6.63 3.92 7.54
CA ASN A 111 -5.89 5.15 7.80
C ASN A 111 -6.09 5.71 9.21
N ILE A 112 -7.12 5.30 9.97
CA ILE A 112 -7.39 5.79 11.32
C ILE A 112 -6.12 5.77 12.21
N PRO A 113 -5.42 4.63 12.37
CA PRO A 113 -4.22 4.57 13.21
C PRO A 113 -2.98 5.25 12.60
N ILE A 114 -3.01 5.67 11.33
CA ILE A 114 -1.93 6.42 10.69
C ILE A 114 -1.99 7.90 11.08
N VAL A 115 -3.18 8.39 11.47
CA VAL A 115 -3.47 9.75 11.97
C VAL A 115 -3.30 10.87 10.93
N VAL A 116 -2.40 10.72 9.96
CA VAL A 116 -2.20 11.62 8.82
C VAL A 116 -3.10 11.19 7.65
N PRO A 117 -3.78 12.12 6.94
CA PRO A 117 -4.64 11.78 5.82
C PRO A 117 -3.84 11.33 4.58
N TYR A 118 -3.44 10.06 4.58
CA TYR A 118 -2.58 9.47 3.57
C TYR A 118 -3.38 8.76 2.46
N ALA A 119 -4.44 8.03 2.81
CA ALA A 119 -5.07 7.06 1.90
C ALA A 119 -5.47 7.57 0.51
N MET A 120 -6.18 8.71 0.42
CA MET A 120 -6.67 9.20 -0.89
C MET A 120 -5.60 9.92 -1.69
N GLY A 121 -4.71 10.65 -1.02
CA GLY A 121 -3.54 11.23 -1.67
C GLY A 121 -2.68 10.13 -2.28
N PHE A 122 -2.38 9.09 -1.48
CA PHE A 122 -1.69 7.91 -1.96
C PHE A 122 -2.41 7.27 -3.14
N LYS A 123 -3.72 7.01 -3.04
CA LYS A 123 -4.48 6.43 -4.18
C LYS A 123 -4.32 7.22 -5.47
N PHE A 124 -4.39 8.55 -5.40
CA PHE A 124 -4.24 9.41 -6.57
C PHE A 124 -2.84 9.28 -7.19
N TYR A 125 -1.78 9.57 -6.42
CA TYR A 125 -0.41 9.56 -6.93
C TYR A 125 0.08 8.15 -7.29
N HIS A 126 -0.37 7.14 -6.57
CA HIS A 126 -0.06 5.74 -6.85
C HIS A 126 -0.67 5.25 -8.18
N HIS A 127 -1.88 5.72 -8.51
CA HIS A 127 -2.49 5.45 -9.82
C HIS A 127 -1.75 6.18 -10.94
N GLU A 128 -1.34 7.43 -10.71
CA GLU A 128 -0.51 8.20 -11.66
C GLU A 128 0.83 7.49 -11.91
N HIS A 129 1.52 7.07 -10.86
CA HIS A 129 2.75 6.28 -10.94
C HIS A 129 2.58 5.03 -11.80
N HIS A 130 1.53 4.24 -11.58
CA HIS A 130 1.31 3.02 -12.37
C HIS A 130 0.92 3.26 -13.83
N TRP A 131 0.28 4.39 -14.12
CA TRP A 131 -0.18 4.71 -15.47
C TRP A 131 0.91 5.39 -16.31
N GLU A 132 1.71 6.25 -15.68
CA GLU A 132 2.73 7.10 -16.31
C GLU A 132 4.15 6.74 -15.83
N GLN A 133 4.36 5.48 -15.43
CA GLN A 133 5.61 5.04 -14.79
C GLN A 133 6.86 5.42 -15.60
N GLY A 134 7.79 6.13 -14.95
CA GLY A 134 9.04 6.57 -15.55
C GLY A 134 8.94 7.80 -16.45
N LYS A 135 7.78 8.45 -16.53
CA LYS A 135 7.60 9.69 -17.29
C LYS A 135 7.99 10.91 -16.47
N ASP A 136 8.96 11.66 -17.00
CA ASP A 136 9.50 12.83 -16.32
C ASP A 136 8.44 13.89 -16.02
N GLY A 137 8.55 14.48 -14.83
CA GLY A 137 7.65 15.52 -14.34
C GLY A 137 6.23 15.06 -13.97
N VAL A 138 5.85 13.82 -14.30
CA VAL A 138 4.51 13.22 -14.05
C VAL A 138 4.58 12.15 -12.98
N ASP A 139 5.44 11.14 -13.15
CA ASP A 139 5.66 10.09 -12.14
C ASP A 139 6.52 10.64 -10.99
N ARG A 140 5.90 10.95 -9.85
CA ARG A 140 6.51 11.63 -8.70
C ARG A 140 6.43 10.84 -7.40
#